data_AF-A0A2Z6IA56-F1
#
_entry.id   AF-A0A2Z6IA56-F1
#
_cell.length_a   1.000
_cell.length_b   1.000
_cell.length_c   1.000
_cell.angle_alpha   90.00
_cell.angle_beta   90.00
_cell.angle_gamma   90.00
#
_symmetry.space_group_name_H-M   'P 1'
#
loop_
_entity.id
_entity.type
_entity.pdbx_description
1 polymer ?
#
loop_
_entity_poly.entity_id
_entity_poly.type
_entity_poly.pdbx_seq_one_letter_code
_entity_poly.pdbx_strand_id
1 'polypeptide(L)'
;MTTVRTNATLNRFLAALGVATCLAAGPAFAADAAPQAPAVDASKPLTVSPAATEQEIAASKFADAVPVNNEPVDLDRLKADQSGEALPTEMDPKANPRVYEIAKQLRCLVCANETIAESNTELAIDLRKEVASQVSAGKTDDEIIAFMVERYGDFVLFKPPFKAKTYFLWLGPIVFFALAFWAMVMVARSRRAAAKARLSAATPETLERAKAVLRGELVFFEGEFVPAREAKVSKSI
;
A
#
# COMPACT_ATOMS: atom_id res chain seq x y z
N MET A 1 48.31 -29.58 11.16
CA MET A 1 47.14 -29.73 12.06
C MET A 1 47.13 -28.58 13.05
N THR A 2 46.34 -27.54 12.78
CA THR A 2 46.00 -26.49 13.77
C THR A 2 44.71 -25.81 13.33
N THR A 3 43.73 -25.88 14.21
CA THR A 3 42.30 -25.68 13.96
C THR A 3 41.93 -24.19 13.99
N VAL A 4 41.15 -23.78 13.00
CA VAL A 4 40.62 -22.42 12.78
C VAL A 4 39.85 -21.92 13.99
N ARG A 5 40.38 -20.89 14.66
CA ARG A 5 39.76 -20.19 15.81
C ARG A 5 39.21 -18.83 15.36
N THR A 6 38.16 -18.81 14.55
CA THR A 6 37.50 -17.55 14.11
C THR A 6 35.98 -17.50 14.30
N ASN A 7 35.34 -18.52 14.90
CA ASN A 7 33.88 -18.58 14.95
C ASN A 7 33.23 -18.05 16.26
N ALA A 8 34.01 -17.55 17.23
CA ALA A 8 33.49 -17.22 18.56
C ALA A 8 32.92 -15.78 18.70
N THR A 9 33.31 -14.84 17.85
CA THR A 9 32.92 -13.43 17.97
C THR A 9 31.68 -13.06 17.16
N LEU A 10 31.36 -13.79 16.09
CA LEU A 10 30.14 -13.54 15.30
C LEU A 10 28.87 -13.96 16.07
N ASN A 11 28.93 -15.09 16.78
CA ASN A 11 27.78 -15.65 17.49
C ASN A 11 27.41 -14.84 18.75
N ARG A 12 28.36 -14.05 19.29
CA ARG A 12 28.12 -13.17 20.44
C ARG A 12 27.47 -11.84 20.07
N PHE A 13 27.66 -11.35 18.84
CA PHE A 13 26.96 -10.15 18.35
C PHE A 13 25.50 -10.45 17.97
N LEU A 14 25.22 -11.64 17.45
CA LEU A 14 23.86 -12.10 17.15
C LEU A 14 23.01 -12.39 18.40
N ALA A 15 23.63 -12.70 19.54
CA ALA A 15 22.93 -12.89 20.82
C ALA A 15 22.56 -11.58 21.55
N ALA A 16 23.16 -10.44 21.15
CA ALA A 16 22.94 -9.14 21.80
C ALA A 16 21.82 -8.31 21.13
N LEU A 17 21.47 -8.60 19.87
CA LEU A 17 20.19 -8.22 19.30
C LEU A 17 19.20 -9.31 19.71
N GLY A 18 18.26 -9.00 20.60
CA GLY A 18 17.21 -9.92 21.05
C GLY A 18 16.24 -10.36 19.94
N VAL A 19 16.76 -11.01 18.90
CA VAL A 19 16.00 -11.74 17.89
C VAL A 19 15.82 -13.14 18.45
N ALA A 20 14.90 -13.25 19.40
CA ALA A 20 14.36 -14.53 19.81
C ALA A 20 13.62 -15.12 18.60
N THR A 21 14.20 -16.18 18.04
CA THR A 21 13.54 -17.05 17.07
C THR A 21 12.40 -17.78 17.78
N CYS A 22 11.23 -17.16 17.86
CA CYS A 22 9.98 -17.84 18.21
C CYS A 22 9.41 -18.49 16.95
N LEU A 23 9.96 -19.66 16.60
CA LEU A 23 9.23 -20.65 15.81
C LEU A 23 8.32 -21.46 16.75
N ALA A 24 7.06 -21.59 16.35
CA ALA A 24 6.07 -22.58 16.76
C ALA A 24 5.45 -22.46 18.18
N ALA A 25 4.25 -21.88 18.24
CA ALA A 25 3.01 -22.54 18.71
C ALA A 25 1.88 -21.50 18.86
N GLY A 26 1.20 -21.18 17.76
CA GLY A 26 -0.12 -20.55 17.76
C GLY A 26 -1.19 -21.60 17.44
N PRO A 27 -2.43 -21.46 17.94
CA PRO A 27 -3.42 -22.52 17.95
C PRO A 27 -3.92 -22.82 16.53
N ALA A 28 -4.23 -24.10 16.32
CA ALA A 28 -4.85 -24.64 15.13
C ALA A 28 -6.16 -23.91 14.81
N PHE A 29 -6.09 -22.98 13.87
CA PHE A 29 -7.26 -22.52 13.14
C PHE A 29 -7.49 -23.52 12.01
N ALA A 30 -8.56 -24.30 12.13
CA ALA A 30 -9.03 -25.21 11.10
C ALA A 30 -9.19 -24.44 9.78
N ALA A 31 -8.31 -24.72 8.83
CA ALA A 31 -8.55 -24.43 7.43
C ALA A 31 -9.60 -25.44 6.96
N ASP A 32 -10.86 -25.03 7.05
CA ASP A 32 -11.93 -25.69 6.31
C ASP A 32 -11.58 -25.55 4.83
N ALA A 33 -11.40 -26.70 4.18
CA ALA A 33 -11.16 -26.79 2.75
C ALA A 33 -12.41 -26.29 2.04
N ALA A 34 -12.40 -25.02 1.62
CA ALA A 34 -13.39 -24.50 0.70
C ALA A 34 -13.40 -25.40 -0.55
N PRO A 35 -14.51 -26.09 -0.89
CA PRO A 35 -14.58 -26.87 -2.09
C PRO A 35 -14.46 -25.92 -3.28
N GLN A 36 -13.55 -26.23 -4.21
CA GLN A 36 -13.49 -25.63 -5.52
C GLN A 36 -14.87 -25.74 -6.17
N ALA A 37 -15.54 -24.60 -6.35
CA ALA A 37 -16.76 -24.53 -7.13
C ALA A 37 -16.43 -24.99 -8.56
N PRO A 38 -17.05 -26.06 -9.08
CA PRO A 38 -16.83 -26.47 -10.45
C PRO A 38 -17.46 -25.43 -11.39
N ALA A 39 -16.75 -25.14 -12.49
CA ALA A 39 -17.21 -24.30 -13.56
C ALA A 39 -18.61 -24.74 -14.02
N VAL A 40 -19.59 -23.84 -13.93
CA VAL A 40 -20.98 -24.11 -14.34
C VAL A 40 -21.09 -23.79 -15.83
N ASP A 41 -21.25 -24.84 -16.62
CA ASP A 41 -21.61 -24.78 -18.04
C ASP A 41 -23.09 -24.37 -18.14
N ALA A 42 -23.34 -23.14 -18.60
CA ALA A 42 -24.67 -22.52 -18.71
C ALA A 42 -25.57 -23.13 -19.80
N SER A 43 -25.18 -24.26 -20.39
CA SER A 43 -25.85 -24.86 -21.55
C SER A 43 -26.68 -26.11 -21.19
N LYS A 44 -26.73 -26.52 -19.91
CA LYS A 44 -27.38 -27.78 -19.50
C LYS A 44 -28.52 -27.54 -18.49
N PRO A 45 -29.74 -28.05 -18.74
CA PRO A 45 -30.86 -27.85 -17.82
C PRO A 45 -30.58 -28.52 -16.47
N LEU A 46 -30.71 -27.75 -15.39
CA LEU A 46 -30.59 -28.20 -14.00
C LEU A 46 -31.72 -29.19 -13.68
N THR A 47 -31.45 -30.47 -13.85
CA THR A 47 -32.30 -31.53 -13.33
C THR A 47 -32.17 -31.54 -11.80
N VAL A 48 -33.26 -31.25 -11.11
CA VAL A 48 -33.35 -31.17 -9.65
C VAL A 48 -32.96 -32.52 -9.02
N SER A 49 -32.01 -32.49 -8.09
CA SER A 49 -31.60 -33.65 -7.29
C SER A 49 -32.73 -34.06 -6.33
N PRO A 50 -33.01 -35.36 -6.09
CA PRO A 50 -34.17 -35.84 -5.34
C PRO A 50 -34.14 -35.61 -3.81
N ALA A 51 -33.30 -34.68 -3.33
CA ALA A 51 -33.08 -34.39 -1.91
C ALA A 51 -33.38 -32.92 -1.55
N ALA A 52 -34.37 -32.31 -2.20
CA ALA A 52 -34.77 -30.93 -1.91
C ALA A 52 -35.46 -30.85 -0.53
N THR A 53 -34.98 -29.96 0.32
CA THR A 53 -35.56 -29.69 1.65
C THR A 53 -36.82 -28.83 1.52
N GLU A 54 -37.72 -28.90 2.51
CA GLU A 54 -39.03 -28.21 2.51
C GLU A 54 -38.89 -26.68 2.34
N GLN A 55 -37.76 -26.11 2.78
CA GLN A 55 -37.43 -24.69 2.62
C GLN A 55 -37.02 -24.32 1.18
N GLU A 56 -36.41 -25.25 0.43
CA GLU A 56 -36.05 -25.07 -0.98
C GLU A 56 -37.29 -25.08 -1.88
N ILE A 57 -38.27 -25.94 -1.55
CA ILE A 57 -39.57 -26.00 -2.24
C ILE A 57 -40.38 -24.73 -1.97
N ALA A 58 -40.29 -24.15 -0.77
CA ALA A 58 -40.95 -22.87 -0.47
C ALA A 58 -40.32 -21.70 -1.23
N ALA A 59 -39.01 -21.69 -1.40
CA ALA A 59 -38.30 -20.68 -2.18
C ALA A 59 -38.62 -20.78 -3.68
N SER A 60 -38.71 -21.99 -4.24
CA SER A 60 -39.10 -22.18 -5.66
C SER A 60 -40.56 -21.77 -5.89
N LYS A 61 -41.47 -22.14 -4.99
CA LYS A 61 -42.88 -21.73 -5.06
C LYS A 61 -43.06 -20.22 -5.02
N PHE A 62 -42.20 -19.49 -4.30
CA PHE A 62 -42.25 -18.04 -4.29
C PHE A 62 -41.78 -17.45 -5.63
N ALA A 63 -40.70 -18.00 -6.20
CA ALA A 63 -40.23 -17.59 -7.53
C ALA A 63 -41.28 -17.84 -8.62
N ASP A 64 -42.00 -18.97 -8.54
CA ASP A 64 -43.09 -19.32 -9.46
C ASP A 64 -44.38 -18.51 -9.23
N ALA A 65 -44.56 -17.93 -8.03
CA ALA A 65 -45.74 -17.13 -7.67
C ALA A 65 -45.59 -15.64 -8.01
N VAL A 66 -44.39 -15.17 -8.40
CA VAL A 66 -44.23 -13.83 -8.94
C VAL A 66 -44.84 -13.81 -10.34
N PRO A 67 -45.84 -12.96 -10.62
CA PRO A 67 -46.39 -12.82 -11.96
C PRO A 67 -45.37 -12.09 -12.83
N VAL A 68 -44.40 -12.83 -13.37
CA VAL A 68 -43.55 -12.38 -14.46
C VAL A 68 -44.41 -12.50 -15.72
N ASN A 69 -45.16 -11.46 -16.03
CA ASN A 69 -45.81 -11.37 -17.32
C ASN A 69 -44.70 -11.30 -18.38
N ASN A 70 -44.68 -12.24 -19.33
CA ASN A 70 -43.79 -12.27 -20.50
C ASN A 70 -44.10 -11.12 -21.49
N GLU A 71 -44.52 -9.96 -20.98
CA GLU A 71 -44.59 -8.73 -21.75
C GLU A 71 -43.15 -8.41 -22.17
N PRO A 72 -42.90 -8.16 -23.47
CA PRO A 72 -41.57 -7.73 -23.90
C PRO A 72 -41.22 -6.48 -23.10
N VAL A 73 -40.08 -6.53 -22.42
CA VAL A 73 -39.54 -5.40 -21.67
C VAL A 73 -39.49 -4.20 -22.62
N ASP A 74 -40.40 -3.25 -22.42
CA ASP A 74 -40.53 -2.05 -23.23
C ASP A 74 -39.34 -1.15 -22.91
N LEU A 75 -38.24 -1.41 -23.61
CA LEU A 75 -36.99 -0.69 -23.48
C LEU A 75 -37.17 0.80 -23.76
N ASP A 76 -38.24 1.21 -24.45
CA ASP A 76 -38.51 2.60 -24.75
C ASP A 76 -39.26 3.28 -23.61
N ARG A 77 -40.13 2.56 -22.89
CA ARG A 77 -40.64 3.00 -21.58
C ARG A 77 -39.57 3.07 -20.51
N LEU A 78 -38.67 2.09 -20.43
CA LEU A 78 -37.54 2.13 -19.50
C LEU A 78 -36.58 3.28 -19.82
N LYS A 79 -36.32 3.53 -21.11
CA LYS A 79 -35.57 4.72 -21.54
C LYS A 79 -36.36 6.00 -21.27
N ALA A 80 -37.70 6.02 -21.33
CA ALA A 80 -38.51 7.18 -21.00
C ALA A 80 -38.47 7.51 -19.49
N ASP A 81 -38.50 6.47 -18.65
CA ASP A 81 -38.34 6.57 -17.19
C ASP A 81 -36.92 7.02 -16.82
N GLN A 82 -35.90 6.44 -17.47
CA GLN A 82 -34.48 6.83 -17.29
C GLN A 82 -34.11 8.16 -17.95
N SER A 83 -34.88 8.63 -18.95
CA SER A 83 -34.68 9.94 -19.59
C SER A 83 -35.41 11.07 -18.86
N GLY A 84 -36.04 10.75 -17.72
CA GLY A 84 -36.25 11.70 -16.63
C GLY A 84 -34.94 12.15 -15.96
N GLU A 85 -33.78 12.03 -16.62
CA GLU A 85 -32.56 12.74 -16.26
C GLU A 85 -32.89 14.23 -16.26
N ALA A 86 -33.16 14.74 -15.06
CA ALA A 86 -33.70 16.06 -14.83
C ALA A 86 -32.88 17.12 -15.57
N LEU A 87 -33.57 18.07 -16.20
CA LEU A 87 -32.97 19.29 -16.76
C LEU A 87 -31.92 19.83 -15.79
N PRO A 88 -30.74 20.29 -16.27
CA PRO A 88 -29.68 20.77 -15.40
C PRO A 88 -30.25 21.85 -14.48
N THR A 89 -30.51 21.45 -13.24
CA THR A 89 -31.07 22.36 -12.26
C THR A 89 -29.90 23.22 -11.79
N GLU A 90 -30.15 24.45 -11.33
CA GLU A 90 -29.11 25.32 -10.75
C GLU A 90 -28.31 24.65 -9.61
N MET A 91 -28.82 23.52 -9.11
CA MET A 91 -28.27 22.64 -8.09
C MET A 91 -27.30 21.57 -8.63
N ASP A 92 -27.17 21.39 -9.95
CA ASP A 92 -26.18 20.51 -10.57
C ASP A 92 -24.83 21.27 -10.64
N PRO A 93 -23.71 20.71 -10.12
CA PRO A 93 -22.39 21.30 -10.31
C PRO A 93 -22.05 21.63 -11.77
N LYS A 94 -22.61 20.93 -12.75
CA LYS A 94 -22.39 21.29 -14.17
C LYS A 94 -23.06 22.62 -14.57
N ALA A 95 -24.09 23.05 -13.85
CA ALA A 95 -24.84 24.28 -14.11
C ALA A 95 -24.26 25.49 -13.37
N ASN A 96 -23.66 25.31 -12.19
CA ASN A 96 -23.10 26.40 -11.39
C ASN A 96 -21.58 26.19 -11.12
N PRO A 97 -20.69 27.03 -11.70
CA PRO A 97 -19.25 26.85 -11.55
C PRO A 97 -18.77 26.99 -10.11
N ARG A 98 -19.46 27.80 -9.28
CA ARG A 98 -19.11 27.97 -7.87
C ARG A 98 -19.43 26.73 -7.05
N VAL A 99 -20.58 26.10 -7.30
CA VAL A 99 -20.96 24.83 -6.67
C VAL A 99 -19.95 23.74 -7.04
N TYR A 100 -19.52 23.71 -8.30
CA TYR A 100 -18.51 22.76 -8.77
C TYR A 100 -17.16 22.89 -8.07
N GLU A 101 -16.65 24.12 -7.90
CA GLU A 101 -15.37 24.35 -7.21
C GLU A 101 -15.42 23.92 -5.74
N ILE A 102 -16.54 24.18 -5.05
CA ILE A 102 -16.72 23.69 -3.66
C ILE A 102 -16.83 22.17 -3.64
N ALA A 103 -17.62 21.58 -4.57
CA ALA A 103 -17.81 20.14 -4.66
C ALA A 103 -16.51 19.37 -4.93
N LYS A 104 -15.56 19.94 -5.67
CA LYS A 104 -14.22 19.35 -5.89
C LYS A 104 -13.36 19.28 -4.64
N GLN A 105 -13.58 20.18 -3.68
CA GLN A 105 -12.83 20.19 -2.43
C GLN A 105 -13.35 19.15 -1.44
N LEU A 106 -14.54 18.60 -1.70
CA LEU A 106 -15.22 17.63 -0.86
C LEU A 106 -15.14 16.22 -1.46
N ARG A 107 -14.72 15.24 -0.66
CA ARG A 107 -14.64 13.84 -1.07
C ARG A 107 -15.97 13.11 -0.85
N CYS A 108 -16.28 12.16 -1.72
CA CYS A 108 -17.37 11.23 -1.49
C CYS A 108 -16.98 10.24 -0.38
N LEU A 109 -17.76 10.19 0.70
CA LEU A 109 -17.49 9.34 1.87
C LEU A 109 -17.71 7.84 1.60
N VAL A 110 -18.47 7.52 0.56
CA VAL A 110 -18.83 6.14 0.18
C VAL A 110 -18.11 5.65 -1.08
N CYS A 111 -17.43 6.55 -1.81
CA CYS A 111 -16.78 6.24 -3.07
C CYS A 111 -15.28 6.00 -2.87
N ALA A 112 -14.66 5.31 -3.83
CA ALA A 112 -13.22 5.05 -3.82
C ALA A 112 -12.42 6.29 -4.27
N ASN A 113 -12.06 7.16 -3.33
CA ASN A 113 -11.14 8.29 -3.57
C ASN A 113 -11.59 9.27 -4.69
N GLU A 114 -12.88 9.55 -4.75
CA GLU A 114 -13.50 10.47 -5.71
C GLU A 114 -14.08 11.70 -5.00
N THR A 115 -14.24 12.82 -5.72
CA THR A 115 -14.92 14.00 -5.18
C THR A 115 -16.43 13.90 -5.37
N ILE A 116 -17.20 14.66 -4.57
CA ILE A 116 -18.66 14.70 -4.75
C ILE A 116 -19.08 15.36 -6.06
N ALA A 117 -18.18 16.11 -6.72
CA ALA A 117 -18.44 16.72 -8.02
C ALA A 117 -18.47 15.69 -9.15
N GLU A 118 -17.66 14.63 -9.05
CA GLU A 118 -17.56 13.59 -10.08
C GLU A 118 -18.42 12.36 -9.77
N SER A 119 -18.58 12.00 -8.50
CA SER A 119 -19.33 10.79 -8.12
C SER A 119 -20.84 10.95 -8.25
N ASN A 120 -21.53 9.90 -8.73
CA ASN A 120 -23.00 9.89 -8.89
C ASN A 120 -23.72 9.04 -7.84
N THR A 121 -23.20 8.98 -6.62
CA THR A 121 -23.86 8.25 -5.52
C THR A 121 -24.97 9.10 -4.91
N GLU A 122 -25.97 8.45 -4.32
CA GLU A 122 -27.09 9.14 -3.63
C GLU A 122 -26.58 10.14 -2.58
N LEU A 123 -25.58 9.74 -1.78
CA LEU A 123 -24.94 10.64 -0.81
C LEU A 123 -24.26 11.84 -1.46
N ALA A 124 -23.56 11.65 -2.60
CA ALA A 124 -22.92 12.76 -3.29
C ALA A 124 -23.94 13.73 -3.90
N ILE A 125 -25.08 13.22 -4.38
CA ILE A 125 -26.19 14.05 -4.88
C ILE A 125 -26.76 14.90 -3.74
N ASP A 126 -26.99 14.31 -2.56
CA ASP A 126 -27.53 15.05 -1.42
C ASP A 126 -26.56 16.12 -0.90
N LEU A 127 -25.26 15.81 -0.83
CA LEU A 127 -24.24 16.80 -0.48
C LEU A 127 -24.15 17.94 -1.50
N ARG A 128 -24.26 17.65 -2.81
CA ARG A 128 -24.27 18.68 -3.85
C ARG A 128 -25.50 19.59 -3.75
N LYS A 129 -26.67 19.03 -3.44
CA LYS A 129 -27.89 19.82 -3.19
C LYS A 129 -27.73 20.74 -1.99
N GLU A 130 -27.12 20.25 -0.91
CA GLU A 130 -26.86 21.07 0.28
C GLU A 130 -25.87 22.21 -0.01
N VAL A 131 -24.77 21.92 -0.74
CA VAL A 131 -23.82 22.96 -1.20
C VAL A 131 -24.54 24.01 -2.05
N ALA A 132 -25.34 23.58 -3.03
CA ALA A 132 -26.06 24.49 -3.90
C ALA A 132 -27.07 25.36 -3.15
N SER A 133 -27.80 24.80 -2.19
CA SER A 133 -28.70 25.54 -1.29
C SER A 133 -27.96 26.66 -0.55
N GLN A 134 -26.76 26.38 -0.04
CA GLN A 134 -25.96 27.36 0.68
C GLN A 134 -25.31 28.43 -0.21
N VAL A 135 -24.92 28.06 -1.43
CA VAL A 135 -24.45 29.02 -2.44
C VAL A 135 -25.58 29.98 -2.82
N SER A 136 -26.80 29.47 -3.02
CA SER A 136 -27.98 30.30 -3.28
C SER A 136 -28.38 31.16 -2.08
N ALA A 137 -28.07 30.72 -0.86
CA ALA A 137 -28.23 31.53 0.36
C ALA A 137 -27.15 32.64 0.51
N GLY A 138 -26.20 32.76 -0.40
CA GLY A 138 -25.19 33.82 -0.40
C GLY A 138 -24.05 33.61 0.60
N LYS A 139 -23.89 32.42 1.17
CA LYS A 139 -22.77 32.09 2.06
C LYS A 139 -21.44 32.10 1.32
N THR A 140 -20.35 32.34 2.04
CA THR A 140 -18.98 32.25 1.51
C THR A 140 -18.50 30.80 1.43
N ASP A 141 -17.48 30.54 0.61
CA ASP A 141 -16.98 29.17 0.38
C ASP A 141 -16.44 28.55 1.68
N ASP A 142 -15.74 29.34 2.50
CA ASP A 142 -15.21 28.89 3.80
C ASP A 142 -16.32 28.55 4.81
N GLU A 143 -17.42 29.31 4.82
CA GLU A 143 -18.59 29.02 5.67
C GLU A 143 -19.29 27.72 5.24
N ILE A 144 -19.40 27.49 3.93
CA ILE A 144 -19.97 26.26 3.39
C ILE A 144 -19.12 25.06 3.77
N ILE A 145 -17.79 25.17 3.60
CA ILE A 145 -16.84 24.10 3.98
C ILE A 145 -16.87 23.86 5.49
N ALA A 146 -16.90 24.93 6.30
CA ALA A 146 -17.00 24.82 7.75
C ALA A 146 -18.27 24.09 8.19
N PHE A 147 -19.42 24.40 7.57
CA PHE A 147 -20.67 23.69 7.81
C PHE A 147 -20.57 22.19 7.46
N MET A 148 -19.96 21.87 6.31
CA MET A 148 -19.75 20.48 5.89
C MET A 148 -18.84 19.73 6.88
N VAL A 149 -17.78 20.38 7.37
CA VAL A 149 -16.87 19.79 8.37
C VAL A 149 -17.54 19.63 9.72
N GLU A 150 -18.36 20.58 10.15
CA GLU A 150 -19.08 20.52 11.42
C GLU A 150 -20.03 19.32 11.46
N ARG A 151 -20.70 19.03 10.33
CA ARG A 151 -21.70 17.96 10.24
C ARG A 151 -21.14 16.59 9.85
N TYR A 152 -20.14 16.55 8.97
CA TYR A 152 -19.58 15.31 8.39
C TYR A 152 -18.12 15.04 8.81
N GLY A 153 -17.49 15.96 9.53
CA GLY A 153 -16.13 15.84 10.05
C GLY A 153 -15.04 16.22 9.05
N ASP A 154 -13.78 16.18 9.50
CA ASP A 154 -12.60 16.52 8.69
C ASP A 154 -12.40 15.57 7.48
N PHE A 155 -13.02 14.38 7.50
CA PHE A 155 -12.95 13.41 6.41
C PHE A 155 -13.70 13.85 5.17
N VAL A 156 -14.62 14.83 5.25
CA VAL A 156 -15.32 15.32 4.05
C VAL A 156 -14.41 16.13 3.15
N LEU A 157 -13.33 16.72 3.66
CA LEU A 157 -12.35 17.43 2.84
C LEU A 157 -11.46 16.44 2.09
N PHE A 158 -11.24 16.71 0.80
CA PHE A 158 -10.28 15.97 -0.01
C PHE A 158 -8.84 16.19 0.48
N LYS A 159 -8.54 17.39 0.99
CA LYS A 159 -7.24 17.74 1.60
C LYS A 159 -7.42 18.00 3.10
N PRO A 160 -7.01 17.08 3.98
CA PRO A 160 -7.15 17.30 5.42
C PRO A 160 -6.26 18.48 5.87
N PRO A 161 -6.76 19.38 6.72
CA PRO A 161 -5.99 20.50 7.21
C PRO A 161 -4.82 20.04 8.12
N PHE A 162 -3.77 20.86 8.18
CA PHE A 162 -2.67 20.70 9.13
C PHE A 162 -3.16 21.05 10.55
N LYS A 163 -3.69 20.05 11.26
CA LYS A 163 -4.08 20.15 12.67
C LYS A 163 -3.05 19.41 13.54
N ALA A 164 -3.05 19.69 14.84
CA ALA A 164 -2.13 19.04 15.79
C ALA A 164 -2.17 17.50 15.72
N LYS A 165 -3.36 16.92 15.45
CA LYS A 165 -3.54 15.47 15.31
C LYS A 165 -2.86 14.90 14.05
N THR A 166 -2.86 15.64 12.94
CA THR A 166 -2.24 15.19 11.69
C THR A 166 -0.73 15.43 11.70
N TYR A 167 -0.20 16.33 12.54
CA TYR A 167 1.22 16.67 12.60
C TYR A 167 2.14 15.46 12.80
N PHE A 168 1.77 14.51 13.66
CA PHE A 168 2.55 13.29 13.88
C PHE A 168 2.66 12.44 12.62
N LEU A 169 1.56 12.32 11.85
CA LEU A 169 1.55 11.59 10.58
C LEU A 169 2.46 12.26 9.54
N TRP A 170 2.46 13.59 9.49
CA TRP A 170 3.31 14.35 8.56
C TRP A 170 4.79 14.35 8.95
N LEU A 171 5.11 14.42 10.25
CA LEU A 171 6.49 14.41 10.72
C LEU A 171 7.13 13.02 10.72
N GLY A 172 6.34 11.95 10.83
CA GLY A 172 6.83 10.57 10.88
C GLY A 172 7.88 10.26 9.79
N PRO A 173 7.59 10.51 8.50
CA PRO A 173 8.56 10.32 7.42
C PRO A 173 9.84 11.14 7.61
N ILE A 174 9.73 12.43 7.97
CA ILE A 174 10.89 13.32 8.14
C ILE A 174 11.79 12.83 9.27
N VAL A 175 11.21 12.48 10.42
CA VAL A 175 11.95 11.97 11.58
C VAL A 175 12.62 10.64 11.24
N PHE A 176 11.92 9.74 10.55
CA PHE A 176 12.48 8.46 10.11
C PHE A 176 13.71 8.64 9.22
N PHE A 177 13.63 9.49 8.20
CA PHE A 177 14.77 9.77 7.32
C PHE A 177 15.91 10.47 8.06
N ALA A 178 15.60 11.40 8.98
CA ALA A 178 16.62 12.07 9.79
C ALA A 178 17.39 11.07 10.67
N LEU A 179 16.68 10.13 11.33
CA LEU A 179 17.29 9.09 12.14
C LEU A 179 18.12 8.11 11.30
N ALA A 180 17.60 7.68 10.14
CA ALA A 180 18.32 6.81 9.23
C ALA A 180 19.61 7.47 8.71
N PHE A 181 19.52 8.74 8.29
CA PHE A 181 20.67 9.51 7.85
C PHE A 181 21.69 9.70 8.97
N TRP A 182 21.23 10.05 10.17
CA TRP A 182 22.09 10.22 11.34
C TRP A 182 22.84 8.93 11.69
N ALA A 183 22.13 7.79 11.73
CA ALA A 183 22.74 6.48 11.96
C ALA A 183 23.77 6.12 10.88
N MET A 184 23.44 6.38 9.60
CA MET A 184 24.35 6.18 8.48
C MET A 184 25.64 7.00 8.64
N VAL A 185 25.52 8.29 9.00
CA VAL A 185 26.69 9.15 9.24
C VAL A 185 27.51 8.64 10.43
N MET A 186 26.88 8.24 11.53
CA MET A 186 27.60 7.70 12.69
C MET A 186 28.39 6.43 12.36
N VAL A 187 27.78 5.50 11.63
CA VAL A 187 28.46 4.27 11.17
C VAL A 187 29.57 4.59 10.18
N ALA A 188 29.35 5.51 9.25
CA ALA A 188 30.40 5.94 8.31
C ALA A 188 31.59 6.58 9.05
N ARG A 189 31.33 7.41 10.07
CA ARG A 189 32.37 8.03 10.90
C ARG A 189 33.13 7.00 11.73
N SER A 190 32.44 6.06 12.37
CA SER A 190 33.11 5.01 13.17
C SER A 190 33.99 4.10 12.31
N ARG A 191 33.51 3.72 11.12
CA ARG A 191 34.29 2.93 10.15
C ARG A 191 35.51 3.67 9.64
N ARG A 192 35.38 4.97 9.32
CA ARG A 192 36.51 5.81 8.90
C ARG A 192 37.55 5.97 10.00
N ALA A 193 37.12 6.17 11.26
CA ALA A 193 38.02 6.25 12.41
C ALA A 193 38.78 4.94 12.62
N ALA A 194 38.09 3.79 12.55
CA ALA A 194 38.73 2.47 12.66
C ALA A 194 39.70 2.19 11.50
N ALA A 195 39.36 2.57 10.27
CA ALA A 195 40.26 2.44 9.12
C ALA A 195 41.51 3.32 9.26
N LYS A 196 41.35 4.57 9.71
CA LYS A 196 42.48 5.47 9.99
C LYS A 196 43.38 4.92 11.09
N ALA A 197 42.80 4.39 12.17
CA ALA A 197 43.56 3.79 13.27
C ALA A 197 44.37 2.56 12.81
N ARG A 198 43.78 1.70 11.97
CA ARG A 198 44.49 0.56 11.35
C ARG A 198 45.64 1.02 10.45
N LEU A 199 45.43 2.07 9.66
CA LEU A 199 46.47 2.62 8.79
C LEU A 199 47.63 3.22 9.61
N SER A 200 47.34 3.95 10.69
CA SER A 200 48.38 4.50 11.57
C SER A 200 49.13 3.45 12.39
N ALA A 201 48.52 2.28 12.62
CA ALA A 201 49.15 1.17 13.33
C ALA A 201 49.94 0.22 12.38
N ALA A 202 49.87 0.42 11.07
CA ALA A 202 50.54 -0.43 10.09
C ALA A 202 52.05 -0.14 10.03
N THR A 203 52.87 -1.18 9.99
CA THR A 203 54.32 -1.03 9.82
C THR A 203 54.65 -0.64 8.38
N PRO A 204 55.76 0.11 8.14
CA PRO A 204 56.13 0.55 6.78
C PRO A 204 56.28 -0.62 5.79
N GLU A 205 56.75 -1.78 6.25
CA GLU A 205 56.85 -2.99 5.43
C GLU A 205 55.47 -3.52 4.96
N THR A 206 54.48 -3.56 5.86
CA THR A 206 53.11 -4.00 5.49
C THR A 206 52.43 -3.05 4.51
N LEU A 207 52.74 -1.74 4.59
CA LEU A 207 52.24 -0.74 3.64
C LEU A 207 52.82 -0.93 2.25
N GLU A 208 54.11 -1.20 2.13
CA GLU A 208 54.75 -1.45 0.83
C GLU A 208 54.25 -2.74 0.19
N ARG A 209 54.08 -3.81 0.97
CA ARG A 209 53.45 -5.05 0.47
C ARG A 209 52.02 -4.80 -0.01
N ALA A 210 51.20 -4.06 0.75
CA ALA A 210 49.84 -3.72 0.33
C ALA A 210 49.81 -2.89 -0.95
N LYS A 211 50.73 -1.93 -1.12
CA LYS A 211 50.87 -1.16 -2.36
C LYS A 211 51.31 -2.04 -3.54
N ALA A 212 52.21 -2.98 -3.33
CA ALA A 212 52.66 -3.92 -4.37
C ALA A 212 51.52 -4.84 -4.84
N VAL A 213 50.63 -5.27 -3.94
CA VAL A 213 49.39 -5.98 -4.31
C VAL A 213 48.47 -5.08 -5.16
N LEU A 214 48.26 -3.82 -4.78
CA LEU A 214 47.42 -2.89 -5.55
C LEU A 214 48.00 -2.53 -6.93
N ARG A 215 49.33 -2.55 -7.08
CA ARG A 215 50.03 -2.37 -8.36
C ARG A 215 50.01 -3.64 -9.24
N GLY A 216 49.47 -4.75 -8.74
CA GLY A 216 49.45 -6.04 -9.44
C GLY A 216 50.80 -6.75 -9.49
N GLU A 217 51.76 -6.34 -8.66
CA GLU A 217 53.12 -6.90 -8.62
C GLU A 217 53.18 -8.19 -7.79
N LEU A 218 52.36 -8.28 -6.75
CA LEU A 218 52.16 -9.47 -5.94
C LEU A 218 50.80 -10.10 -6.26
N VAL A 219 50.79 -11.42 -6.49
CA VAL A 219 49.58 -12.20 -6.76
C VAL A 219 49.39 -13.19 -5.61
N PHE A 220 48.14 -13.38 -5.19
CA PHE A 220 47.81 -14.39 -4.19
C PHE A 220 47.83 -15.77 -4.83
N PHE A 221 48.77 -16.63 -4.42
CA PHE A 221 48.94 -17.98 -4.93
C PHE A 221 49.16 -18.93 -3.76
N GLU A 222 48.40 -20.04 -3.70
CA GLU A 222 48.50 -21.08 -2.67
C GLU A 222 48.47 -20.60 -1.21
N GLY A 223 47.81 -19.47 -0.93
CA GLY A 223 47.69 -18.92 0.42
C GLY A 223 48.75 -17.87 0.79
N GLU A 224 49.69 -17.57 -0.11
CA GLU A 224 50.75 -16.58 0.09
C GLU A 224 50.78 -15.52 -1.03
N PHE A 225 51.32 -14.33 -0.73
CA PHE A 225 51.54 -13.27 -1.71
C PHE A 225 52.96 -13.38 -2.28
N VAL A 226 53.05 -13.90 -3.51
CA VAL A 226 54.32 -14.09 -4.26
C VAL A 226 54.35 -13.14 -5.45
N PRO A 227 55.54 -12.72 -5.93
CA PRO A 227 55.65 -11.83 -7.08
C PRO A 227 55.09 -12.51 -8.33
N ALA A 228 54.41 -11.72 -9.18
CA ALA A 228 53.69 -12.20 -10.35
C ALA A 228 54.57 -13.01 -11.33
N ARG A 229 55.89 -12.75 -11.35
CA ARG A 229 56.86 -13.51 -12.14
C ARG A 229 56.99 -14.96 -11.65
N GLU A 230 57.04 -15.18 -10.33
CA GLU A 230 57.20 -16.51 -9.74
C GLU A 230 55.91 -17.33 -9.82
N ALA A 231 54.76 -16.68 -9.61
CA ALA A 231 53.44 -17.32 -9.79
C ALA A 231 53.21 -17.80 -11.23
N LYS A 232 53.73 -17.08 -12.24
CA LYS A 232 53.62 -17.48 -13.65
C LYS A 232 54.51 -18.67 -14.00
N VAL A 233 55.69 -18.77 -13.39
CA VAL A 233 56.62 -19.90 -13.56
C VAL A 233 56.03 -21.16 -12.93
N SER A 234 55.48 -21.07 -11.73
CA SER A 234 54.85 -22.22 -11.04
C SER A 234 53.62 -22.76 -11.78
N LYS A 235 52.83 -21.91 -12.44
CA LYS A 235 51.66 -22.34 -13.24
C LYS A 235 52.03 -22.99 -14.59
N SER A 236 53.28 -22.85 -15.03
CA SER A 236 53.76 -23.38 -16.33
C SER A 236 54.46 -24.73 -16.20
N ILE A 237 54.63 -25.24 -14.98
CA ILE A 237 55.16 -26.55 -14.65
C ILE A 237 53.97 -27.46 -14.31
#